data_AF-A0A7M3Y9M4-F1
#
_entry.id   AF-A0A7M3Y9M4-F1
#
_cell.length_a   1.000
_cell.length_b   1.000
_cell.length_c   1.000
_cell.angle_alpha   90.00
_cell.angle_beta   90.00
_cell.angle_gamma   90.00
#
_symmetry.space_group_name_H-M   'P 1'
#
loop_
_entity.id
_entity.type
_entity.pdbx_description
1 polymer ?
#
loop_
_entity_poly.entity_id
_entity_poly.type
_entity_poly.pdbx_seq_one_letter_code
_entity_poly.pdbx_strand_id
1 'polypeptide(L)'
;MSMSHNQMAYVAIVSTLIFGSLFVGASGFFQTSEGAGDFDPAAEDDLIGEGSNTGQSMDSDGDGLVDAVEAQYGTDPFDPDTDKDTMSDGWEVENG
;
A
#
# COMPACT_ATOMS: atom_id res chain seq x y z
N MET A 1 -44.14 21.38 -23.69
CA MET A 1 -44.37 20.47 -24.83
C MET A 1 -44.51 19.08 -24.25
N SER A 2 -45.71 18.49 -24.24
CA SER A 2 -45.88 17.12 -23.74
C SER A 2 -45.24 16.17 -24.75
N MET A 3 -44.21 15.45 -24.31
CA MET A 3 -43.62 14.38 -25.09
C MET A 3 -44.67 13.28 -25.30
N SER A 4 -44.75 12.70 -26.50
CA SER A 4 -45.55 11.48 -26.69
C SER A 4 -44.96 10.33 -25.87
N HIS A 5 -45.77 9.32 -25.55
CA HIS A 5 -45.33 8.16 -24.73
C HIS A 5 -44.05 7.51 -25.29
N ASN A 6 -43.94 7.40 -26.61
CA ASN A 6 -42.76 6.83 -27.26
C ASN A 6 -41.52 7.73 -27.11
N GLN A 7 -41.70 9.05 -27.10
CA GLN A 7 -40.61 10.00 -26.86
C GLN A 7 -40.16 9.99 -25.40
N MET A 8 -41.08 9.85 -24.44
CA MET A 8 -40.71 9.68 -23.02
C MET A 8 -39.97 8.37 -22.78
N ALA A 9 -40.41 7.27 -23.42
CA ALA A 9 -39.73 5.97 -23.32
C ALA A 9 -38.30 6.03 -23.90
N TYR A 10 -38.12 6.67 -25.05
CA TYR A 10 -36.80 6.85 -25.66
C TYR A 10 -35.86 7.65 -24.74
N VAL A 11 -36.34 8.77 -24.18
CA VAL A 11 -35.55 9.61 -23.26
C VAL A 11 -35.19 8.85 -21.97
N ALA A 12 -36.10 8.04 -21.43
CA ALA A 12 -35.85 7.22 -20.24
C ALA A 12 -34.79 6.13 -20.49
N ILE A 13 -34.85 5.44 -21.64
CA ILE A 13 -33.88 4.40 -21.99
C ILE A 13 -32.49 5.02 -22.23
N VAL A 14 -32.42 6.09 -23.03
CA VAL A 14 -31.12 6.72 -23.33
C VAL A 14 -30.48 7.31 -22.08
N SER A 15 -31.25 7.94 -21.20
CA SER A 15 -30.72 8.47 -19.93
C SER A 15 -30.22 7.36 -19.00
N THR A 16 -30.97 6.27 -18.83
CA THR A 16 -30.52 5.14 -17.99
C THR A 16 -29.25 4.47 -18.52
N LEU A 17 -29.09 4.37 -19.85
CA LEU A 17 -27.86 3.86 -20.45
C LEU A 17 -26.66 4.79 -20.23
N ILE A 18 -26.85 6.11 -20.35
CA ILE A 18 -25.78 7.10 -20.10
C ILE A 18 -25.38 7.09 -18.61
N PHE A 19 -26.34 7.14 -17.69
CA PHE A 19 -26.03 7.11 -16.25
C PHE A 19 -25.45 5.77 -15.80
N GLY A 20 -25.94 4.65 -16.32
CA GLY A 20 -25.42 3.32 -16.02
C GLY A 20 -24.00 3.11 -16.53
N SER A 21 -23.69 3.56 -17.75
CA SER A 21 -22.33 3.52 -18.30
C SER A 21 -21.37 4.48 -17.60
N LEU A 22 -21.84 5.65 -17.18
CA LEU A 22 -21.05 6.59 -16.38
C LEU A 22 -20.76 6.04 -14.98
N PHE A 23 -21.72 5.37 -14.34
CA PHE A 23 -21.54 4.75 -13.03
C PHE A 23 -20.53 3.61 -13.07
N VAL A 24 -20.67 2.68 -14.03
CA VAL A 24 -19.73 1.57 -14.24
C VAL A 24 -18.34 2.08 -14.65
N GLY A 25 -18.29 3.07 -15.53
CA GLY A 25 -17.02 3.66 -16.00
C GLY A 25 -16.31 4.48 -14.93
N ALA A 26 -17.05 5.28 -14.15
CA ALA A 26 -16.46 6.07 -13.06
C ALA A 26 -16.06 5.18 -11.88
N SER A 27 -16.91 4.24 -11.43
CA SER A 27 -16.53 3.33 -10.36
C SER A 27 -15.36 2.43 -10.77
N GLY A 28 -15.31 2.00 -12.03
CA GLY A 28 -14.18 1.26 -12.59
C GLY A 28 -12.91 2.10 -12.67
N PHE A 29 -12.99 3.35 -13.11
CA PHE A 29 -11.83 4.26 -13.16
C PHE A 29 -11.26 4.55 -11.77
N PHE A 30 -12.11 4.83 -10.78
CA PHE A 30 -11.68 5.05 -9.39
C PHE A 30 -11.11 3.76 -8.74
N GLN A 31 -11.65 2.58 -9.04
CA GLN A 31 -11.09 1.31 -8.54
C GLN A 31 -9.75 0.91 -9.19
N THR A 32 -9.37 1.50 -10.32
CA THR A 32 -8.05 1.30 -10.92
C THR A 32 -7.04 2.38 -10.53
N SER A 33 -7.48 3.52 -9.98
CA SER A 33 -6.57 4.60 -9.55
C SER A 33 -6.04 4.42 -8.13
N GLU A 34 -6.78 3.71 -7.28
CA GLU A 34 -6.24 3.17 -6.04
C GLU A 34 -5.85 1.72 -6.33
N GLY A 35 -4.53 1.50 -6.50
CA GLY A 35 -3.94 0.21 -6.81
C GLY A 35 -4.39 -0.87 -5.83
N ALA A 36 -5.46 -1.59 -6.19
CA ALA A 36 -5.86 -2.82 -5.54
C ALA A 36 -4.95 -3.94 -6.07
N GLY A 37 -3.78 -4.07 -5.47
CA GLY A 37 -2.89 -5.17 -5.76
C GLY A 37 -1.45 -4.78 -5.64
N ASP A 38 -0.93 -4.96 -4.44
CA ASP A 38 0.47 -5.27 -4.16
C ASP A 38 0.82 -6.62 -4.82
N PHE A 39 0.74 -6.67 -6.16
CA PHE A 39 1.16 -7.83 -6.93
C PHE A 39 2.62 -7.62 -7.28
N ASP A 40 3.48 -8.15 -6.44
CA ASP A 40 4.90 -8.22 -6.72
C ASP A 40 5.14 -9.12 -7.94
N PRO A 41 5.75 -8.62 -9.02
CA PRO A 41 6.10 -9.43 -10.18
C PRO A 41 7.12 -10.50 -9.77
N ALA A 42 6.74 -11.77 -9.85
CA ALA A 42 7.65 -12.91 -9.58
C ALA A 42 8.83 -13.04 -10.57
N ALA A 43 9.07 -12.03 -11.41
CA ALA A 43 10.14 -11.99 -12.41
C ALA A 43 11.38 -11.25 -11.91
N GLU A 44 11.30 -10.52 -10.81
CA GLU A 44 12.39 -9.73 -10.24
C GLU A 44 12.64 -10.04 -8.75
N ASP A 45 12.79 -11.34 -8.45
CA ASP A 45 13.59 -11.78 -7.31
C ASP A 45 15.08 -11.60 -7.66
N ASP A 46 15.51 -10.34 -7.81
CA ASP A 46 16.89 -9.98 -8.13
C ASP A 46 17.60 -9.48 -6.86
N LEU A 47 18.00 -10.47 -6.07
CA LEU A 47 19.05 -10.61 -5.05
C LEU A 47 19.79 -9.42 -4.41
N ILE A 48 19.84 -8.18 -4.92
CA ILE A 48 20.54 -7.07 -4.24
C ILE A 48 20.07 -5.71 -4.79
N GLY A 49 19.57 -4.81 -3.94
CA GLY A 49 19.61 -3.37 -4.22
C GLY A 49 18.34 -2.57 -3.94
N GLU A 50 18.33 -1.96 -2.76
CA GLU A 50 17.97 -0.55 -2.56
C GLU A 50 16.55 -0.12 -3.02
N GLY A 51 15.58 -0.33 -2.14
CA GLY A 51 14.43 0.55 -1.99
C GLY A 51 13.09 -0.03 -2.40
N SER A 52 12.34 -0.59 -1.46
CA SER A 52 10.89 -0.39 -1.42
C SER A 52 10.31 -0.77 -0.06
N ASN A 53 9.41 0.08 0.41
CA ASN A 53 8.66 -0.03 1.63
C ASN A 53 7.64 -1.17 1.53
N THR A 54 7.97 -2.36 2.04
CA THR A 54 7.00 -3.41 2.33
C THR A 54 7.14 -3.80 3.81
N GLY A 55 6.06 -3.62 4.57
CA GLY A 55 5.99 -3.70 6.05
C GLY A 55 6.28 -5.07 6.68
N GLN A 56 7.47 -5.60 6.46
CA GLN A 56 8.03 -6.77 7.12
C GLN A 56 9.48 -6.56 7.60
N SER A 57 10.08 -5.38 7.36
CA SER A 57 11.43 -5.03 7.81
C SER A 57 11.56 -3.51 7.97
N MET A 58 10.80 -2.92 8.88
CA MET A 58 10.98 -1.50 9.26
C MET A 58 12.10 -1.47 10.29
N ASP A 59 13.14 -0.70 10.01
CA ASP A 59 14.29 -0.40 10.87
C ASP A 59 14.22 1.12 11.10
N SER A 60 13.62 1.50 12.22
CA SER A 60 13.16 2.87 12.50
C SER A 60 14.30 3.80 12.91
N ASP A 61 15.41 3.27 13.40
CA ASP A 61 16.61 4.02 13.79
C ASP A 61 17.82 3.78 12.86
N GLY A 62 17.73 2.79 11.97
CA GLY A 62 18.73 2.50 10.95
C GLY A 62 19.95 1.77 11.48
N ASP A 63 19.83 1.08 12.62
CA ASP A 63 20.95 0.42 13.31
C ASP A 63 21.28 -0.97 12.75
N GLY A 64 20.46 -1.45 11.80
CA GLY A 64 20.58 -2.76 11.16
C GLY A 64 19.74 -3.86 11.81
N LEU A 65 19.00 -3.55 12.86
CA LEU A 65 18.01 -4.40 13.50
C LEU A 65 16.60 -3.96 13.05
N VAL A 66 15.68 -4.92 12.99
CA VAL A 66 14.29 -4.63 12.58
C VAL A 66 13.47 -4.33 13.83
N ASP A 67 12.58 -3.34 13.79
CA ASP A 67 11.70 -2.94 14.91
C ASP A 67 10.98 -4.14 15.58
N ALA A 68 10.58 -5.13 14.78
CA ALA A 68 9.92 -6.33 15.27
C ALA A 68 10.86 -7.25 16.07
N VAL A 69 12.13 -7.27 15.70
CA VAL A 69 13.21 -8.00 16.36
C VAL A 69 13.64 -7.24 17.61
N GLU A 70 13.76 -5.92 17.54
CA GLU A 70 14.03 -5.05 18.69
C GLU A 70 12.97 -5.18 19.79
N ALA A 71 11.69 -5.17 19.41
CA ALA A 71 10.60 -5.42 20.35
C ALA A 71 10.65 -6.83 21.00
N GLN A 72 11.29 -7.81 20.33
CA GLN A 72 11.47 -9.16 20.86
C GLN A 72 12.68 -9.26 21.80
N TYR A 73 13.75 -8.50 21.56
CA TYR A 73 14.93 -8.43 22.41
C TYR A 73 14.79 -7.41 23.55
N GLY A 74 13.81 -6.51 23.46
CA GLY A 74 13.52 -5.48 24.46
C GLY A 74 14.35 -4.21 24.30
N THR A 75 14.88 -3.96 23.09
CA THR A 75 15.55 -2.73 22.69
C THR A 75 14.53 -1.70 22.17
N ASP A 76 14.89 -0.43 22.11
CA ASP A 76 14.01 0.68 21.69
C ASP A 76 14.11 0.89 20.17
N PRO A 77 13.04 0.64 19.39
CA PRO A 77 13.08 0.76 17.93
C PRO A 77 13.40 2.14 17.36
N PHE A 78 13.48 3.17 18.21
CA PHE A 78 13.79 4.53 17.80
C PHE A 78 15.13 5.02 18.34
N ASP A 79 15.90 4.17 19.02
CA ASP A 79 17.18 4.51 19.61
C ASP A 79 18.21 3.45 19.20
N PRO A 80 19.15 3.79 18.29
CA PRO A 80 20.08 2.82 17.71
C PRO A 80 21.13 2.30 18.72
N ASP A 81 21.03 2.70 19.99
CA ASP A 81 21.88 2.36 21.13
C ASP A 81 21.02 2.57 22.39
N THR A 82 20.16 1.60 22.68
CA THR A 82 19.15 1.65 23.73
C THR A 82 19.77 1.91 25.11
N ASP A 83 20.93 1.31 25.39
CA ASP A 83 21.59 1.39 26.70
C ASP A 83 22.70 2.47 26.79
N LYS A 84 23.00 3.13 25.66
CA LYS A 84 23.91 4.28 25.50
C LYS A 84 25.36 3.93 25.79
N ASP A 85 25.77 2.70 25.49
CA ASP A 85 27.12 2.22 25.72
C ASP A 85 28.08 2.43 24.53
N THR A 86 27.58 3.06 23.45
CA THR A 86 28.23 3.33 22.16
C THR A 86 28.28 2.17 21.18
N MET A 87 27.51 1.11 21.43
CA MET A 87 27.32 -0.04 20.55
C MET A 87 25.86 -0.06 20.09
N SER A 88 25.61 -0.50 18.85
CA SER A 88 24.23 -0.52 18.35
C SER A 88 23.50 -1.79 18.73
N ASP A 89 22.19 -1.70 18.97
CA ASP A 89 21.36 -2.83 19.38
C ASP A 89 21.45 -3.98 18.36
N GLY A 90 21.49 -3.67 17.06
CA GLY A 90 21.72 -4.63 15.99
C GLY A 90 23.08 -5.34 16.06
N TRP A 91 24.14 -4.64 16.44
CA TRP A 91 25.45 -5.24 16.65
C TRP A 91 25.45 -6.16 17.87
N GLU A 92 24.80 -5.73 18.96
CA GLU A 92 24.70 -6.48 20.21
C GLU A 92 23.92 -7.78 20.04
N VAL A 93 22.84 -7.78 19.25
CA VAL A 93 22.08 -8.99 18.93
C VAL A 93 22.88 -9.97 18.06
N GLU A 94 23.74 -9.47 17.17
CA GLU A 94 24.55 -10.32 16.29
C GLU A 94 25.84 -10.83 16.96
N ASN A 95 26.41 -10.12 17.93
CA ASN A 95 27.73 -10.40 18.51
C ASN A 95 27.76 -10.64 20.04
N GLY A 96 26.64 -10.45 20.74
CA GLY A 96 26.48 -10.69 22.19
C GLY A 96 26.16 -12.13 22.56
#